data_AF-A0A257PU85-F1
#
_entry.id   AF-A0A257PU85-F1
#
_cell.length_a   1.000
_cell.length_b   1.000
_cell.length_c   1.000
_cell.angle_alpha   90.00
_cell.angle_beta   90.00
_cell.angle_gamma   90.00
#
_symmetry.space_group_name_H-M   'P 1'
#
loop_
_entity.id
_entity.type
_entity.pdbx_description
1 polymer ?
#
loop_
_entity_poly.entity_id
_entity_poly.type
_entity_poly.pdbx_seq_one_letter_code
_entity_poly.pdbx_strand_id
1 'polypeptide(L)' 'MLDSLLLAMGIVLVLEGLMPLLAPRQWRATFRQLLALTDGQLRFVGLIAVICGLLV' A
#
# COMPACT_ATOMS: atom_id res chain seq x y z
N MET A 1 6.48 -8.20 22.81
CA MET A 1 6.81 -7.14 21.82
C MET A 1 6.96 -7.72 20.42
N LEU A 2 7.74 -8.79 20.24
CA LEU A 2 7.86 -9.48 18.94
C LEU A 2 6.53 -10.07 18.46
N ASP A 3 5.69 -10.61 19.36
CA ASP A 3 4.39 -11.19 18.99
C ASP A 3 3.44 -10.17 18.36
N SER A 4 3.41 -8.94 18.90
CA SER A 4 2.61 -7.84 18.36
C SER A 4 3.13 -7.37 17.01
N LEU A 5 4.45 -7.36 16.81
CA LEU A 5 5.10 -7.06 15.53
C LEU A 5 4.76 -8.11 14.47
N LEU A 6 4.85 -9.40 14.81
CA LEU A 6 4.49 -10.50 13.93
C LEU A 6 3.00 -10.46 13.55
N LEU A 7 2.12 -10.13 14.50
CA LEU A 7 0.69 -9.97 14.24
C LEU A 7 0.43 -8.80 13.28
N ALA A 8 1.03 -7.64 13.53
CA ALA A 8 0.89 -6.47 12.66
C ALA A 8 1.39 -6.77 11.23
N MET A 9 2.53 -7.45 11.12
CA MET A 9 3.11 -7.86 9.84
C MET A 9 2.21 -8.86 9.11
N GLY A 10 1.60 -9.81 9.84
CA GLY A 10 0.62 -10.73 9.30
C GLY A 10 -0.63 -10.03 8.74
N ILE A 11 -1.16 -9.05 9.47
CA ILE A 11 -2.33 -8.26 9.01
C ILE A 11 -1.99 -7.45 7.76
N VAL A 12 -0.82 -6.79 7.72
CA VAL A 12 -0.36 -6.05 6.53
C VAL A 12 -0.25 -6.98 5.32
N LEU A 13 0.35 -8.17 5.48
CA LEU A 13 0.47 -9.15 4.40
C LEU A 13 -0.88 -9.65 3.89
N VAL A 14 -1.84 -9.90 4.79
CA VAL A 14 -3.19 -10.31 4.41
C VAL A 14 -3.89 -9.21 3.61
N LEU A 15 -3.82 -7.95 4.07
CA LEU A 15 -4.44 -6.81 3.40
C LEU A 15 -3.81 -6.53 2.04
N GLU A 16 -2.47 -6.51 1.96
CA GLU A 16 -1.72 -6.34 0.70
C GLU A 16 -1.99 -7.47 -0.30
N GLY A 17 -2.15 -8.71 0.18
CA GLY A 17 -2.45 -9.87 -0.65
C GLY A 17 -3.91 -9.96 -1.10
N LEU A 18 -4.84 -9.29 -0.42
CA LEU A 18 -6.28 -9.42 -0.68
C LEU A 18 -6.69 -8.80 -2.02
N MET A 19 -6.21 -7.59 -2.32
CA MET A 19 -6.50 -6.90 -3.59
C MET A 19 -6.05 -7.69 -4.83
N PRO A 20 -4.80 -8.17 -4.93
CA PRO A 20 -4.37 -8.96 -6.08
C PRO A 20 -5.09 -10.31 -6.17
N LEU A 21 -5.51 -10.90 -5.04
CA LEU A 21 -6.24 -12.18 -5.02
C LEU A 21 -7.70 -12.04 -5.48
N LEU A 22 -8.41 -11.02 -5.00
CA LEU A 22 -9.83 -10.80 -5.33
C LEU A 22 -10.04 -10.12 -6.68
N ALA A 23 -9.20 -9.13 -7.01
CA ALA A 23 -9.40 -8.27 -8.18
C ALA A 23 -8.09 -8.01 -8.95
N PRO A 24 -7.46 -9.05 -9.53
CA PRO A 24 -6.15 -8.94 -10.18
C PRO A 24 -6.15 -7.98 -11.38
N ARG A 25 -7.28 -7.81 -12.07
CA ARG A 25 -7.41 -6.89 -13.22
C ARG A 25 -7.42 -5.44 -12.76
N GLN A 26 -8.25 -5.10 -11.77
CA GLN A 26 -8.31 -3.76 -11.19
C GLN A 26 -6.96 -3.40 -10.55
N TRP A 27 -6.36 -4.30 -9.78
CA TRP A 27 -5.05 -4.10 -9.17
C TRP A 27 -3.98 -3.72 -10.20
N ARG A 28 -3.88 -4.47 -11.31
CA ARG A 28 -2.96 -4.14 -12.41
C ARG A 28 -3.25 -2.78 -13.05
N ALA A 29 -4.52 -2.38 -13.15
CA ALA A 29 -4.88 -1.08 -13.69
C ALA A 29 -4.40 0.06 -12.78
N THR A 30 -4.62 -0.06 -11.47
CA THR A 30 -4.14 0.90 -10.47
C THR A 30 -2.62 1.00 -10.48
N PHE A 31 -1.91 -0.14 -10.54
CA PHE A 31 -0.44 -0.16 -10.64
C PHE A 31 0.08 0.55 -11.89
N ARG A 32 -0.58 0.36 -13.04
CA ARG A 32 -0.21 1.08 -14.26
C ARG A 32 -0.42 2.57 -14.15
N GLN A 33 -1.49 3.00 -13.48
CA GLN A 33 -1.71 4.43 -13.22
C GLN A 33 -0.62 5.00 -12.30
N LEU A 34 -0.23 4.28 -11.25
CA LEU A 34 0.85 4.67 -10.36
C LEU A 34 2.21 4.76 -11.09
N LEU A 35 2.51 3.79 -11.97
CA LEU A 35 3.74 3.79 -12.77
C LEU A 35 3.75 4.86 -13.87
N ALA A 36 2.59 5.38 -14.27
CA ALA A 36 2.48 6.48 -15.21
C ALA A 36 2.65 7.86 -14.54
N LEU A 37 2.71 7.93 -13.21
CA LEU A 37 2.98 9.16 -12.48
C LEU A 37 4.45 9.57 -12.65
N THR A 38 4.69 10.87 -12.65
CA THR A 38 6.05 11.41 -12.59
C THR A 38 6.66 11.17 -11.19
N ASP A 39 7.98 11.11 -11.09
CA ASP A 39 8.68 10.91 -9.80
C ASP A 39 8.24 11.89 -8.71
N GLY A 40 7.95 13.15 -9.08
CA GLY A 40 7.45 14.16 -8.16
C GLY A 40 6.06 13.84 -7.60
N GLN A 41 5.15 13.34 -8.44
CA GLN A 41 3.81 12.95 -8.03
C GLN A 41 3.82 11.70 -7.15
N LEU A 42 4.63 10.70 -7.51
CA LEU A 42 4.77 9.48 -6.72
C LEU A 42 5.32 9.79 -5.31
N ARG A 43 6.30 10.68 -5.21
CA ARG A 43 6.83 11.16 -3.92
C ARG A 43 5.77 11.90 -3.09
N PHE A 44 4.90 12.68 -3.74
CA PHE A 44 3.83 13.39 -3.05
C PHE A 44 2.76 12.44 -2.50
N VAL A 45 2.36 11.43 -3.28
CA VAL A 45 1.46 10.36 -2.81
C VAL A 45 2.08 9.63 -1.61
N GLY A 46 3.37 9.30 -1.69
CA GLY A 46 4.11 8.70 -0.57
C GLY A 46 4.13 9.61 0.67
N LEU A 47 4.34 10.91 0.49
CA LEU A 47 4.34 11.88 1.60
C LEU A 47 2.97 11.94 2.29
N ILE A 48 1.88 11.99 1.51
CA ILE A 48 0.52 11.96 2.06
C ILE A 48 0.29 10.67 2.86
N ALA A 49 0.68 9.51 2.32
CA ALA A 49 0.53 8.24 3.00
C ALA A 49 1.27 8.20 4.35
N VAL A 50 2.50 8.72 4.39
CA VAL A 50 3.30 8.83 5.63
C VAL A 50 2.62 9.76 6.64
N ILE A 51 2.14 10.93 6.20
CA ILE A 51 1.45 11.87 7.09
C ILE A 51 0.17 11.27 7.65
N CYS A 52 -0.64 10.62 6.81
CA CYS A 52 -1.84 9.92 7.25
C CYS A 52 -1.51 8.83 8.27
N GLY A 53 -0.47 8.03 8.03
CA GLY A 53 -0.03 6.99 8.96
C GLY A 53 0.53 7.54 10.28
N LEU A 54 1.05 8.77 10.29
CA LEU A 54 1.52 9.43 11.51
C LEU A 54 0.36 10.04 12.34
N LEU A 55 -0.74 10.39 11.67
CA LEU A 55 -1.92 10.98 12.30
C LEU A 55 -2.88 9.93 12.90
N VAL A 56 -2.76 8.67 12.48
CA VAL A 56 -3.54 7.52 12.98
C VAL A 56 -2.76 6.81 14.08
#